data_AF-A0A9Q0PE88-F1
#
_entry.id   AF-A0A9Q0PE88-F1
#
_cell.length_a   1.000
_cell.length_b   1.000
_cell.length_c   1.000
_cell.angle_alpha   90.00
_cell.angle_beta   90.00
_cell.angle_gamma   90.00
#
_symmetry.space_group_name_H-M   'P 1'
#
loop_
_entity.id
_entity.type
_entity.pdbx_description
1 polymer ?
#
loop_
_entity_poly.entity_id
_entity_poly.type
_entity_poly.pdbx_seq_one_letter_code
_entity_poly.pdbx_strand_id
1 'polypeptide(L)'
;MFTSQRLDASQALRGKKVQELLEYVHENCNNGQAVDIGKSVLTTVLNLISNTFFSHDIASYNSDLSQEFSDLVSGVMEYIGKPNIADYFPILRLVDPQAEENNTELSFADIQALLRDFFMAGSDTTSSTVEWAMTELLLNPDKLVKAKKRAPRSRWTSSRIRHLQGTL
;
A
#
# COMPACT_ATOMS: atom_id res chain seq x y z
N MET A 1 -5.83 -14.36 -7.31
CA MET A 1 -5.13 -13.34 -6.50
C MET A 1 -5.96 -12.89 -5.29
N PHE A 2 -7.26 -12.60 -5.45
CA PHE A 2 -8.12 -12.06 -4.38
C PHE A 2 -8.98 -13.11 -3.63
N THR A 3 -8.52 -14.35 -3.53
CA THR A 3 -9.26 -15.36 -2.75
C THR A 3 -9.08 -15.09 -1.26
N SER A 4 -10.07 -15.47 -0.43
CA SER A 4 -9.99 -15.26 1.03
C SER A 4 -8.69 -15.81 1.63
N GLN A 5 -8.26 -16.99 1.21
CA GLN A 5 -6.99 -17.58 1.64
C GLN A 5 -5.77 -16.70 1.33
N ARG A 6 -5.72 -16.05 0.16
CA ARG A 6 -4.62 -15.15 -0.22
C ARG A 6 -4.70 -13.82 0.53
N LEU A 7 -5.91 -13.31 0.76
CA LEU A 7 -6.15 -12.13 1.59
C LEU A 7 -5.70 -12.35 3.04
N ASP A 8 -5.99 -13.53 3.59
CA ASP A 8 -5.59 -13.92 4.94
C ASP A 8 -4.08 -14.10 5.03
N ALA A 9 -3.45 -14.73 4.03
CA ALA A 9 -1.99 -14.84 3.95
C ALA A 9 -1.28 -13.46 3.95
N SER A 10 -1.90 -12.43 3.37
CA SER A 10 -1.38 -11.06 3.38
C SER A 10 -1.69 -10.27 4.66
N GLN A 11 -2.46 -10.81 5.61
CA GLN A 11 -2.91 -10.08 6.80
C GLN A 11 -1.76 -9.59 7.67
N ALA A 12 -0.74 -10.42 7.89
CA ALA A 12 0.43 -10.04 8.68
C ALA A 12 1.19 -8.87 8.04
N LEU A 13 1.34 -8.88 6.71
CA LEU A 13 1.96 -7.80 5.96
C LEU A 13 1.14 -6.51 6.05
N ARG A 14 -0.19 -6.59 5.90
CA ARG A 14 -1.09 -5.45 6.10
C ARG A 14 -0.93 -4.86 7.49
N GLY A 15 -0.86 -5.70 8.53
CA GLY A 15 -0.60 -5.27 9.90
C GLY A 15 0.73 -4.53 10.04
N LYS A 16 1.81 -5.06 9.45
CA LYS A 16 3.13 -4.41 9.44
C LYS A 16 3.10 -3.03 8.77
N LYS A 17 2.46 -2.90 7.60
CA LYS A 17 2.37 -1.62 6.88
C LYS A 17 1.54 -0.57 7.60
N VAL A 18 0.47 -0.98 8.28
CA VAL A 18 -0.29 -0.08 9.16
C VAL A 18 0.57 0.37 10.35
N GLN A 19 1.40 -0.51 10.91
CA GLN A 19 2.28 -0.14 12.02
C GLN A 19 3.35 0.89 11.61
N GLU A 20 3.97 0.72 10.43
CA GLU A 20 4.92 1.71 9.87
C GLU A 20 4.26 3.08 9.66
N LEU A 21 3.03 3.11 9.12
CA LEU A 21 2.25 4.35 8.99
C LEU A 21 1.98 5.01 10.35
N LEU A 22 1.61 4.22 11.37
CA LEU A 22 1.36 4.75 12.71
C LEU A 22 2.62 5.33 13.35
N GLU A 23 3.78 4.73 13.10
CA GLU A 23 5.07 5.23 13.56
C GLU A 23 5.43 6.56 12.90
N TYR A 24 5.25 6.68 11.58
CA TYR A 24 5.42 7.92 10.85
C TYR A 24 4.49 9.04 11.37
N VAL A 25 3.20 8.75 11.54
CA VAL A 25 2.23 9.72 12.08
C VAL A 25 2.63 10.16 13.48
N HIS A 26 3.08 9.23 14.32
CA HIS A 26 3.50 9.52 15.69
C HIS A 26 4.74 10.42 15.74
N GLU A 27 5.74 10.16 14.88
CA GLU A 27 6.93 10.98 14.75
C GLU A 27 6.59 12.42 14.35
N ASN A 28 5.76 12.59 13.30
CA ASN A 28 5.32 13.91 12.86
C ASN A 28 4.54 14.66 13.95
N CYS A 29 3.69 13.96 14.70
CA CYS A 29 2.96 14.53 15.84
C CYS A 29 3.89 15.04 16.94
N ASN A 30 4.93 14.27 17.30
CA ASN A 30 5.92 14.70 18.30
C ASN A 30 6.73 15.92 17.83
N ASN A 31 6.94 16.04 16.52
CA ASN A 31 7.64 17.15 15.89
C ASN A 31 6.72 18.36 15.61
N GLY A 32 5.42 18.29 15.93
CA GLY A 32 4.44 19.33 15.64
C GLY A 32 4.20 19.56 14.14
N GLN A 33 4.52 18.58 13.29
CA GLN A 33 4.41 18.67 11.84
C GLN A 33 3.04 18.15 11.38
N ALA A 34 2.46 18.84 10.40
CA ALA A 34 1.24 18.37 9.75
C ALA A 34 1.52 17.09 8.95
N VAL A 35 0.57 16.16 8.98
CA VAL A 35 0.61 14.91 8.19
C VAL A 35 -0.25 15.10 6.95
N ASP A 36 0.35 14.93 5.78
CA ASP A 36 -0.40 14.79 4.54
C ASP A 36 -1.02 13.38 4.45
N ILE A 37 -2.33 13.31 4.64
CA ILE A 37 -3.05 12.02 4.69
C ILE A 37 -3.02 11.33 3.33
N GLY A 38 -3.25 12.08 2.24
CA GLY A 38 -3.27 11.52 0.89
C GLY A 38 -1.90 10.92 0.51
N LYS A 39 -0.82 11.65 0.77
CA LYS A 39 0.55 11.18 0.52
C LYS A 39 0.89 9.96 1.39
N SER A 40 0.59 10.03 2.69
CA SER A 40 0.93 8.94 3.64
C SER A 40 0.21 7.64 3.30
N VAL A 41 -1.09 7.72 2.99
CA VAL A 41 -1.86 6.53 2.62
C VAL A 41 -1.42 5.97 1.28
N LEU A 42 -1.14 6.84 0.29
CA LEU A 42 -0.65 6.41 -1.01
C LEU A 42 0.66 5.63 -0.88
N THR A 43 1.63 6.14 -0.10
CA THR A 43 2.86 5.41 0.25
C THR A 43 2.58 4.06 0.89
N THR A 44 1.67 3.99 1.87
CA THR A 44 1.31 2.74 2.54
C THR A 44 0.73 1.72 1.56
N VAL A 45 -0.15 2.15 0.64
CA VAL A 45 -0.78 1.26 -0.34
C VAL A 45 0.26 0.78 -1.36
N LEU A 46 1.13 1.66 -1.85
CA LEU A 46 2.20 1.28 -2.77
C LEU A 46 3.14 0.25 -2.15
N ASN A 47 3.60 0.49 -0.93
CA ASN A 47 4.45 -0.46 -0.20
C ASN A 47 3.72 -1.77 0.11
N LEU A 48 2.41 -1.74 0.37
CA LEU A 48 1.62 -2.95 0.57
C LEU A 48 1.55 -3.79 -0.72
N ILE A 49 1.23 -3.16 -1.85
CA ILE A 49 1.12 -3.85 -3.14
C ILE A 49 2.52 -4.35 -3.55
N SER A 50 3.53 -3.49 -3.52
CA SER A 50 4.89 -3.86 -3.91
C SER A 50 5.45 -4.99 -3.05
N ASN A 51 5.20 -4.97 -1.74
CA ASN A 51 5.66 -6.04 -0.86
C ASN A 51 4.87 -7.34 -1.09
N THR A 52 3.59 -7.26 -1.47
CA THR A 52 2.81 -8.45 -1.82
C THR A 52 3.31 -9.14 -3.09
N PHE A 53 3.74 -8.37 -4.10
CA PHE A 53 4.20 -8.91 -5.39
C PHE A 53 5.71 -9.20 -5.43
N PHE A 54 6.50 -8.34 -4.80
CA PHE A 54 7.96 -8.30 -4.93
C PHE A 54 8.69 -8.43 -3.59
N SER A 55 7.95 -8.54 -2.47
CA SER A 55 8.52 -8.59 -1.11
C SER A 55 9.42 -7.40 -0.77
N HIS A 56 9.30 -6.29 -1.49
CA HIS A 56 10.10 -5.08 -1.31
C HIS A 56 9.23 -3.82 -1.23
N ASP A 57 9.68 -2.86 -0.44
CA ASP A 57 9.07 -1.54 -0.36
C ASP A 57 9.70 -0.65 -1.43
N ILE A 58 8.89 0.18 -2.08
CA ILE A 58 9.34 0.97 -3.23
C ILE A 58 9.25 2.47 -2.98
N ALA A 59 8.45 2.90 -1.99
CA ALA A 59 8.32 4.29 -1.57
C ALA A 59 8.75 4.50 -0.11
N SER A 60 9.18 5.72 0.19
CA SER A 60 9.43 6.21 1.54
C SER A 60 8.34 7.19 1.97
N TYR A 61 8.08 7.29 3.27
CA TYR A 61 7.14 8.27 3.82
C TYR A 61 7.69 9.71 3.83
N ASN A 62 9.01 9.86 3.72
CA ASN A 62 9.70 11.16 3.81
C ASN A 62 10.09 11.76 2.45
N SER A 63 9.78 11.08 1.34
CA SER A 63 10.22 11.45 -0.01
C SER A 63 9.10 12.13 -0.81
N ASP A 64 9.41 12.87 -1.88
CA ASP A 64 8.42 13.68 -2.60
C ASP A 64 7.68 12.88 -3.67
N LEU A 65 6.53 12.33 -3.26
CA LEU A 65 5.76 11.34 -4.01
C LEU A 65 5.27 11.74 -5.40
N SER A 66 5.10 13.04 -5.69
CA SER A 66 4.42 13.49 -6.92
C SER A 66 5.24 13.28 -8.20
N GLN A 67 6.56 13.47 -8.14
CA GLN A 67 7.49 13.09 -9.23
C GLN A 67 7.91 11.63 -9.08
N GLU A 68 8.07 11.15 -7.85
CA GLU A 68 8.53 9.80 -7.56
C GLU A 68 7.51 8.71 -7.91
N PHE A 69 6.21 8.98 -8.03
CA PHE A 69 5.22 7.94 -8.35
C PHE A 69 5.46 7.30 -9.73
N SER A 70 5.71 8.12 -10.76
CA SER A 70 6.04 7.64 -12.11
C SER A 70 7.38 6.89 -12.12
N ASP A 71 8.34 7.37 -11.32
CA ASP A 71 9.63 6.72 -11.15
C ASP A 71 9.53 5.42 -10.34
N LEU A 72 8.58 5.33 -9.40
CA LEU A 72 8.26 4.14 -8.62
C LEU A 72 7.68 3.05 -9.51
N VAL A 73 6.67 3.41 -10.32
CA VAL A 73 6.05 2.48 -11.27
C VAL A 73 7.06 2.06 -12.33
N SER A 74 7.97 2.96 -12.72
CA SER A 74 9.08 2.64 -13.63
C SER A 74 10.16 1.78 -12.97
N GLY A 75 10.50 2.00 -11.70
CA GLY A 75 11.44 1.19 -10.93
C GLY A 75 10.89 -0.22 -10.64
N VAL A 76 9.60 -0.33 -10.36
CA VAL A 76 8.87 -1.61 -10.33
C VAL A 76 9.01 -2.31 -11.68
N MET A 77 8.91 -1.60 -12.79
CA MET A 77 9.09 -2.21 -14.12
C MET A 77 10.50 -2.61 -14.49
N GLU A 78 11.50 -1.85 -14.05
CA GLU A 78 12.90 -2.24 -14.22
C GLU A 78 13.21 -3.49 -13.38
N TYR A 79 12.61 -3.61 -12.20
CA TYR A 79 12.75 -4.79 -11.33
C TYR A 79 12.03 -6.02 -11.90
N ILE A 80 10.81 -5.88 -12.42
CA ILE A 80 10.06 -6.94 -13.11
C ILE A 80 10.81 -7.46 -14.35
N GLY A 81 11.63 -6.62 -14.99
CA GLY A 81 12.46 -6.98 -16.13
C GLY A 81 13.72 -7.80 -15.80
N LYS A 82 14.11 -7.94 -14.53
CA LYS A 82 15.43 -8.49 -14.12
C LYS A 82 15.45 -9.91 -13.54
N PRO A 83 14.34 -10.53 -13.09
CA PRO A 83 14.23 -11.98 -13.01
C PRO A 83 13.04 -12.53 -13.80
N ASN A 84 13.12 -13.80 -14.21
CA ASN A 84 12.08 -14.46 -14.99
C ASN A 84 10.74 -14.43 -14.23
N ILE A 85 9.75 -13.64 -14.70
CA ILE A 85 8.42 -13.52 -14.09
C ILE A 85 7.76 -14.90 -13.89
N ALA A 86 8.13 -15.89 -14.72
CA ALA A 86 7.71 -17.28 -14.59
C ALA A 86 8.05 -17.92 -13.23
N ASP A 87 9.06 -17.41 -12.51
CA ASP A 87 9.43 -17.89 -11.18
C ASP A 87 8.47 -17.37 -10.09
N TYR A 88 7.87 -16.19 -10.30
CA TYR A 88 6.95 -15.55 -9.36
C TYR A 88 5.49 -15.91 -9.65
N PHE A 89 5.16 -16.05 -10.93
CA PHE A 89 3.85 -16.43 -11.42
C PHE A 89 4.00 -17.66 -12.32
N PRO A 90 3.91 -18.88 -11.77
CA PRO A 90 4.06 -20.12 -12.53
C PRO A 90 3.09 -20.23 -13.72
N ILE A 91 1.95 -19.53 -13.66
CA ILE A 91 0.99 -19.45 -14.77
C ILE A 91 1.52 -18.63 -15.96
N LEU A 92 2.42 -17.68 -15.72
CA LEU A 92 3.08 -16.86 -16.75
C LEU A 92 4.26 -17.58 -17.39
N ARG A 93 4.62 -18.78 -16.92
CA ARG A 93 5.59 -19.68 -17.59
C ARG A 93 5.12 -20.17 -18.96
N LEU A 94 3.81 -20.09 -19.24
CA LEU A 94 3.21 -20.33 -20.56
C LEU A 94 3.45 -19.18 -21.57
N VAL A 95 4.00 -18.05 -21.10
CA VAL A 95 4.26 -16.82 -21.85
C VAL A 95 5.77 -16.55 -21.95
N ASP A 96 6.61 -17.52 -21.54
CA ASP A 96 8.06 -17.38 -21.50
C ASP A 96 8.63 -17.16 -22.92
N PRO A 97 9.24 -15.99 -23.23
CA PRO A 97 9.86 -15.75 -24.53
C PRO A 97 11.11 -16.59 -24.79
N GLN A 98 11.67 -17.29 -23.79
CA GLN A 98 12.78 -18.22 -23.98
C GLN A 98 12.34 -19.67 -24.24
N ALA A 99 11.04 -19.98 -24.12
CA ALA A 99 10.50 -21.25 -24.60
C ALA A 99 10.24 -21.12 -26.10
N GLU A 100 11.15 -21.67 -26.91
CA GLU A 100 10.93 -21.85 -28.34
C GLU A 100 9.56 -22.50 -28.57
N GLU A 101 8.75 -21.80 -29.37
CA GLU A 101 7.50 -22.27 -29.98
C GLU A 101 6.34 -22.55 -29.01
N ASN A 102 5.47 -21.56 -28.81
CA ASN A 102 4.01 -21.76 -28.88
C ASN A 102 3.23 -20.43 -28.91
N ASN A 103 2.24 -20.37 -29.80
CA ASN A 103 1.24 -19.30 -29.93
C ASN A 103 0.43 -19.10 -28.64
N THR A 104 0.78 -18.13 -27.79
CA THR A 104 -0.07 -17.68 -26.68
C THR A 104 -0.31 -16.16 -26.76
N GLU A 105 -1.59 -15.77 -26.60
CA GLU A 105 -2.19 -14.45 -26.90
C GLU A 105 -1.84 -13.31 -25.93
N LEU A 106 -0.82 -13.46 -25.07
CA LEU A 106 -0.41 -12.42 -24.11
C LEU A 106 1.11 -12.33 -24.11
N SER A 107 1.67 -11.14 -24.39
CA SER A 107 3.11 -10.89 -24.38
C SER A 107 3.60 -10.42 -23.00
N PHE A 108 4.92 -10.44 -22.80
CA PHE A 108 5.55 -9.83 -21.63
C PHE A 108 5.18 -8.35 -21.46
N ALA A 109 5.06 -7.61 -22.57
CA ALA A 109 4.63 -6.21 -22.55
C ALA A 109 3.19 -6.06 -22.05
N ASP A 110 2.30 -7.00 -22.39
CA ASP A 110 0.90 -6.98 -21.93
C ASP A 110 0.81 -7.25 -20.43
N ILE A 111 1.61 -8.19 -19.91
CA ILE A 111 1.72 -8.47 -18.47
C ILE A 111 2.25 -7.23 -17.73
N GLN A 112 3.26 -6.56 -18.29
CA GLN A 112 3.77 -5.33 -17.73
C GLN A 112 2.68 -4.25 -17.69
N ALA A 113 1.98 -4.01 -18.81
CA ALA A 113 0.89 -3.03 -18.85
C ALA A 113 -0.18 -3.33 -17.80
N LEU A 114 -0.63 -4.59 -17.69
CA LEU A 114 -1.62 -5.02 -16.70
C LEU A 114 -1.17 -4.76 -15.25
N LEU A 115 0.11 -5.00 -14.93
CA LEU A 115 0.65 -4.71 -13.61
C LEU A 115 0.71 -3.20 -13.35
N ARG A 116 1.12 -2.37 -14.32
CA ARG A 116 1.09 -0.91 -14.16
C ARG A 116 -0.31 -0.40 -13.86
N ASP A 117 -1.29 -0.83 -14.66
CA ASP A 117 -2.68 -0.41 -14.52
C ASP A 117 -3.25 -0.84 -13.16
N PHE A 118 -2.92 -2.04 -12.71
CA PHE A 118 -3.32 -2.52 -11.40
C PHE A 118 -2.74 -1.67 -10.25
N PHE A 119 -1.44 -1.36 -10.31
CA PHE A 119 -0.78 -0.52 -9.30
C PHE A 119 -1.40 0.88 -9.25
N MET A 120 -1.55 1.54 -10.40
CA MET A 120 -2.10 2.89 -10.48
C MET A 120 -3.55 2.95 -10.02
N ALA A 121 -4.42 2.09 -10.57
CA ALA A 121 -5.84 2.10 -10.23
C ALA A 121 -6.08 1.70 -8.77
N GLY A 122 -5.33 0.73 -8.25
CA GLY A 122 -5.46 0.26 -6.88
C GLY A 122 -4.98 1.26 -5.84
N SER A 123 -3.89 1.99 -6.13
CA SER A 123 -3.30 2.97 -5.23
C SER A 123 -4.14 4.23 -5.10
N ASP A 124 -4.53 4.83 -6.24
CA ASP A 124 -5.18 6.14 -6.28
C ASP A 124 -6.57 6.08 -5.64
N THR A 125 -7.36 5.07 -6.02
CA THR A 125 -8.71 4.89 -5.49
C THR A 125 -8.72 4.64 -3.98
N THR A 126 -7.79 3.81 -3.48
CA THR A 126 -7.69 3.50 -2.05
C THR A 126 -7.24 4.73 -1.27
N SER A 127 -6.23 5.46 -1.76
CA SER A 127 -5.72 6.66 -1.09
C SER A 127 -6.80 7.75 -1.00
N SER A 128 -7.43 8.10 -2.12
CA SER A 128 -8.50 9.10 -2.13
C SER A 128 -9.67 8.71 -1.22
N THR A 129 -10.04 7.42 -1.17
CA THR A 129 -11.13 6.96 -0.28
C THR A 129 -10.78 7.20 1.19
N VAL A 130 -9.56 6.88 1.61
CA VAL A 130 -9.13 7.09 3.01
C VAL A 130 -8.98 8.58 3.32
N GLU A 131 -8.43 9.35 2.38
CA GLU A 131 -8.28 10.80 2.51
C GLU A 131 -9.64 11.48 2.71
N TRP A 132 -10.63 11.16 1.87
CA TRP A 132 -11.99 11.67 2.00
C TRP A 132 -12.66 11.19 3.29
N ALA A 133 -12.49 9.91 3.66
CA ALA A 133 -13.04 9.38 4.90
C ALA A 133 -12.46 10.09 6.15
N MET A 134 -11.15 10.35 6.17
CA MET A 134 -10.51 11.08 7.26
C MET A 134 -10.94 12.54 7.28
N THR A 135 -11.02 13.19 6.13
CA THR A 135 -11.53 14.57 6.00
C THR A 135 -12.95 14.68 6.55
N GLU A 136 -13.85 13.80 6.14
CA GLU A 136 -15.24 13.76 6.61
C GLU A 136 -15.33 13.53 8.12
N LEU A 137 -14.47 12.66 8.67
CA LEU A 137 -14.42 12.42 10.12
C LEU A 137 -13.91 13.63 10.90
N LEU A 138 -12.90 14.33 10.38
CA LEU A 138 -12.33 15.53 11.02
C LEU A 138 -13.32 16.71 10.99
N LEU A 139 -14.10 16.84 9.92
CA LEU A 139 -15.14 17.87 9.80
C LEU A 139 -16.41 17.57 10.63
N ASN A 140 -16.60 16.32 11.08
CA ASN A 140 -17.79 15.89 11.82
C ASN A 140 -17.41 15.20 13.17
N PRO A 141 -17.16 15.97 14.25
CA PRO A 141 -16.71 15.44 15.54
C PRO A 141 -17.59 14.34 16.13
N ASP A 142 -18.91 14.42 15.98
CA ASP A 142 -19.84 13.40 16.46
C ASP A 142 -19.64 12.04 15.78
N LYS A 143 -19.39 12.06 14.46
CA LYS A 143 -19.10 10.85 13.68
C LYS A 143 -17.76 10.26 14.10
N LEU A 144 -16.75 11.09 14.34
CA LEU A 144 -15.43 10.66 14.82
C LEU A 144 -15.50 10.00 16.21
N VAL A 145 -16.20 10.61 17.17
CA VAL A 145 -16.37 10.04 18.51
C VAL A 145 -17.09 8.70 18.44
N LYS A 146 -18.12 8.58 17.60
CA LYS A 146 -18.84 7.33 17.39
C LYS A 146 -17.97 6.26 16.73
N ALA A 147 -17.15 6.62 15.73
CA ALA A 147 -16.20 5.71 15.09
C ALA A 147 -15.15 5.19 16.08
N LYS A 148 -14.57 6.08 16.89
CA LYS A 148 -13.59 5.74 17.94
C LYS A 148 -14.18 4.78 18.99
N LYS A 149 -15.45 4.97 19.37
CA LYS A 149 -16.15 4.08 20.32
C LYS A 149 -16.40 2.66 19.78
N ARG A 150 -16.54 2.50 18.46
CA ARG A 150 -16.80 1.20 17.80
C ARG A 150 -15.54 0.38 17.57
N ALA A 151 -14.36 1.00 17.58
CA ALA A 151 -13.10 0.28 17.45
C ALA A 151 -12.83 -0.60 18.69
N PRO A 152 -12.33 -1.84 18.53
CA PRO A 152 -12.00 -2.70 19.67
C PRO A 152 -11.00 -2.01 20.60
N ARG A 153 -11.30 -1.95 21.90
CA ARG A 153 -10.42 -1.33 22.91
C ARG A 153 -9.01 -1.93 22.90
N SER A 154 -8.88 -3.23 22.63
CA SER A 154 -7.59 -3.95 22.54
C SER A 154 -6.64 -3.41 21.48
N ARG A 155 -7.13 -2.69 20.46
CA ARG A 155 -6.30 -2.10 19.40
C ARG A 155 -5.67 -0.76 19.81
N TRP A 156 -6.19 -0.11 20.85
CA TRP A 156 -5.73 1.20 21.35
C TRP A 156 -4.97 1.11 22.70
N THR A 157 -4.95 -0.06 23.34
CA THR A 157 -4.35 -0.27 24.66
C THR A 157 -2.84 -0.54 24.65
N SER A 158 -2.18 -0.49 23.49
CA SER A 158 -0.72 -0.54 23.50
C SER A 158 -0.20 0.68 24.27
N SER A 159 0.65 0.43 25.27
CA SER A 159 1.07 1.37 26.32
C SER A 159 1.56 2.74 25.82
N ARG A 160 1.87 2.88 24.52
CA ARG A 160 2.36 4.10 23.86
C ARG A 160 1.30 5.17 23.60
N ILE A 161 -0.01 4.86 23.54
CA ILE A 161 -1.06 5.88 23.23
C ILE A 161 -1.64 6.56 24.48
N ARG A 162 -1.42 6.01 25.69
CA ARG A 162 -1.95 6.59 26.94
C ARG A 162 -1.46 8.02 27.22
N HIS A 163 -0.32 8.43 26.68
CA HIS A 163 0.21 9.78 26.86
C HIS A 163 -0.61 10.87 26.13
N LEU A 164 -1.47 10.51 25.17
CA LEU A 164 -2.24 11.47 24.38
C LEU A 164 -3.64 11.80 24.95
N GLN A 165 -4.04 11.19 26.08
CA GLN A 165 -5.33 11.51 26.72
C GLN A 165 -5.18 12.45 27.93
N GLY A 166 -3.98 12.96 28.20
CA GLY A 166 -3.72 13.87 29.33
C GLY A 166 -3.77 15.37 29.02
N THR A 167 -4.08 15.77 27.78
CA THR A 167 -3.96 17.17 27.31
C THR A 167 -5.16 17.69 26.51
N LEU A 168 -6.36 17.14 26.73
CA LEU A 168 -7.62 17.76 26.29
C LEU A 168 -8.56 17.94 27.48
#